data_AF-A0A2S3QQK7-F1
#
_entry.id   AF-A0A2S3QQK7-F1
#
_cell.length_a   1.000
_cell.length_b   1.000
_cell.length_c   1.000
_cell.angle_alpha   90.00
_cell.angle_beta   90.00
_cell.angle_gamma   90.00
#
_symmetry.space_group_name_H-M   'P 1'
#
loop_
_entity.id
_entity.type
_entity.pdbx_description
1 polymer ?
#
loop_
_entity_poly.entity_id
_entity_poly.type
_entity_poly.pdbx_seq_one_letter_code
_entity_poly.pdbx_strand_id
1 'polypeptide(L)'
;MKVLKWIILASLATTILAGGDYGGGPKVVALNKLDHSVQLGDIKLSRNKDKIELTVIYQKRVTKFDPFLSEKDANKLMYGKYAEVRVNYDKELFNQDLIDELKGRGPITIFKSKYKKLVNEYFTIDEVTDQVNIDPDKKYFEVNLK
;
A
#
# COMPACT_ATOMS: atom_id res chain seq x y z
N MET A 1 -29.87 41.68 -2.84
CA MET A 1 -29.72 40.53 -1.91
C MET A 1 -29.77 39.14 -2.56
N LYS A 2 -29.96 38.98 -3.88
CA LYS A 2 -29.95 37.64 -4.52
C LYS A 2 -28.54 37.15 -4.85
N VAL A 3 -27.66 38.03 -5.34
CA VAL A 3 -26.30 37.68 -5.82
C VAL A 3 -25.40 37.12 -4.71
N LEU A 4 -25.52 37.64 -3.48
CA LEU A 4 -24.71 37.21 -2.34
C LEU A 4 -24.97 35.74 -1.93
N LYS A 5 -26.21 35.25 -2.08
CA LYS A 5 -26.57 33.84 -1.79
C LYS A 5 -25.91 32.88 -2.79
N TRP A 6 -25.76 33.27 -4.05
CA TRP A 6 -25.13 32.43 -5.07
C TRP A 6 -23.61 32.33 -4.91
N ILE A 7 -22.97 33.40 -4.42
CA ILE A 7 -21.52 33.41 -4.13
C ILE A 7 -21.20 32.47 -2.95
N ILE A 8 -22.03 32.49 -1.91
CA ILE A 8 -21.86 31.58 -0.76
C ILE A 8 -22.09 30.12 -1.19
N LEU A 9 -23.09 29.86 -2.02
CA LEU A 9 -23.37 28.51 -2.54
C LEU A 9 -22.23 27.99 -3.44
N ALA A 10 -21.61 28.86 -4.24
CA ALA A 10 -20.45 28.50 -5.07
C ALA A 10 -19.22 28.17 -4.23
N SER A 11 -18.97 28.88 -3.13
CA SER A 11 -17.84 28.58 -2.23
C SER A 11 -18.01 27.26 -1.45
N LEU A 12 -19.25 26.86 -1.17
CA LEU A 12 -19.57 25.57 -0.55
C LEU A 12 -19.44 24.39 -1.54
N ALA A 13 -19.64 24.62 -2.83
CA ALA A 13 -19.49 23.58 -3.85
C ALA A 13 -18.00 23.24 -4.12
N THR A 14 -17.10 24.23 -4.00
CA THR A 14 -15.66 24.00 -4.20
C THR A 14 -15.01 23.16 -3.11
N THR A 15 -15.61 23.06 -1.92
CA THR A 15 -15.15 22.16 -0.85
C THR A 15 -15.55 20.70 -1.06
N ILE A 16 -16.48 20.40 -1.98
CA ILE A 16 -16.99 19.03 -2.20
C ILE A 16 -16.17 18.29 -3.28
N LEU A 17 -15.47 19.03 -4.15
CA LEU A 17 -14.62 18.51 -5.22
C LEU A 17 -13.17 18.20 -4.79
N ALA A 18 -12.95 17.97 -3.49
CA ALA A 18 -11.71 17.41 -2.94
C ALA A 18 -11.91 16.00 -2.36
N GLY A 19 -12.92 15.27 -2.84
CA GLY A 19 -13.25 13.89 -2.42
C GLY A 19 -12.21 12.81 -2.77
N GLY A 20 -11.05 13.18 -3.33
CA GLY A 20 -9.96 12.24 -3.66
C GLY A 20 -8.78 12.25 -2.68
N ASP A 21 -8.73 13.22 -1.77
CA ASP A 21 -7.58 13.43 -0.86
C ASP A 21 -7.87 13.00 0.58
N TYR A 22 -9.01 12.35 0.84
CA TYR A 22 -9.25 11.66 2.09
C TYR A 22 -8.36 10.41 2.10
N GLY A 23 -7.22 10.48 2.79
CA GLY A 23 -6.14 9.49 2.78
C GLY A 23 -6.49 8.06 3.18
N GLY A 24 -7.77 7.73 3.37
CA GLY A 24 -8.31 6.40 3.67
C GLY A 24 -8.96 5.68 2.51
N GLY A 25 -9.01 6.28 1.31
CA GLY A 25 -9.41 5.56 0.12
C GLY A 25 -8.44 4.42 -0.24
N PRO A 26 -8.89 3.45 -1.07
CA PRO A 26 -8.04 2.40 -1.62
C PRO A 26 -6.72 2.95 -2.17
N LYS A 27 -5.63 2.24 -1.89
CA LYS A 27 -4.32 2.57 -2.42
C LYS A 27 -3.92 1.53 -3.46
N VAL A 28 -3.62 2.01 -4.66
CA VAL A 28 -3.22 1.13 -5.77
C VAL A 28 -1.71 0.95 -5.78
N VAL A 29 -1.26 -0.30 -5.77
CA VAL A 29 0.12 -0.72 -5.95
C VAL A 29 0.28 -1.34 -7.33
N ALA A 30 1.16 -0.77 -8.15
CA ALA A 30 1.49 -1.31 -9.47
C ALA A 30 2.77 -2.13 -9.40
N LEU A 31 2.68 -3.42 -9.75
CA LEU A 31 3.79 -4.36 -9.81
C LEU A 31 4.02 -4.84 -11.25
N ASN A 32 5.18 -5.45 -11.53
CA ASN A 32 5.41 -6.03 -12.84
C ASN A 32 4.51 -7.27 -13.01
N LYS A 33 4.01 -7.51 -14.22
CA LYS A 33 3.14 -8.67 -14.52
C LYS A 33 3.77 -10.03 -14.21
N LEU A 34 5.10 -10.12 -14.27
CA LEU A 34 5.85 -11.33 -13.96
C LEU A 34 6.14 -11.50 -12.46
N ASP A 35 5.90 -10.46 -11.66
CA ASP A 35 5.99 -10.53 -10.20
C ASP A 35 4.80 -11.34 -9.65
N HIS A 36 5.05 -12.06 -8.56
CA HIS A 36 4.07 -12.99 -7.99
C HIS A 36 4.18 -13.04 -6.45
N SER A 37 3.38 -13.91 -5.81
CA SER A 37 3.37 -14.09 -4.34
C SER A 37 3.13 -12.79 -3.57
N VAL A 38 2.19 -11.97 -4.05
CA VAL A 38 1.86 -10.69 -3.42
C VAL A 38 1.09 -10.94 -2.14
N GLN A 39 1.59 -10.40 -1.03
CA GLN A 39 0.99 -10.55 0.29
C GLN A 39 1.21 -9.30 1.13
N LEU A 40 0.33 -9.10 2.11
CA LEU A 40 0.55 -8.08 3.12
C LEU A 40 1.61 -8.55 4.12
N GLY A 41 2.59 -7.69 4.38
CA GLY A 41 3.79 -8.02 5.14
C GLY A 41 3.72 -7.54 6.58
N ASP A 42 3.76 -6.22 6.77
CA ASP A 42 4.00 -5.60 8.06
C ASP A 42 3.35 -4.22 8.16
N ILE A 43 3.07 -3.76 9.37
CA ILE A 43 2.47 -2.45 9.66
C ILE A 43 3.25 -1.74 10.76
N LYS A 44 3.57 -0.47 10.56
CA LYS A 44 4.27 0.34 11.56
C LYS A 44 3.87 1.81 11.44
N LEU A 45 4.19 2.59 12.46
CA LEU A 45 4.19 4.04 12.33
C LEU A 45 5.40 4.49 11.51
N SER A 46 5.16 5.47 10.65
CA SER A 46 6.19 6.26 9.99
C SER A 46 7.12 6.91 11.03
N ARG A 47 8.32 7.31 10.58
CA ARG A 47 9.33 7.93 11.46
C ARG A 47 8.80 9.19 12.16
N ASN A 48 7.94 9.94 11.50
CA ASN A 48 7.35 11.19 12.00
C ASN A 48 6.06 10.94 12.81
N LYS A 49 5.57 9.70 12.87
CA LYS A 49 4.34 9.31 13.59
C LYS A 49 3.08 10.04 13.13
N ASP A 50 3.08 10.50 11.88
CA ASP A 50 1.94 11.12 11.21
C ASP A 50 1.15 10.09 10.40
N LYS A 51 1.84 9.10 9.83
CA LYS A 51 1.26 8.06 8.97
C LYS A 51 1.49 6.65 9.46
N ILE A 52 0.58 5.76 9.11
CA ILE A 52 0.75 4.31 9.21
C ILE A 52 1.33 3.80 7.88
N GLU A 53 2.48 3.15 7.95
CA GLU A 53 3.18 2.54 6.83
C GLU A 53 2.86 1.04 6.81
N LEU A 54 2.21 0.61 5.73
CA LEU A 54 1.92 -0.78 5.42
C LEU A 54 2.91 -1.28 4.37
N THR A 55 3.57 -2.40 4.66
CA THR A 55 4.49 -3.07 3.74
C THR A 55 3.75 -4.16 2.99
N VAL A 56 3.71 -4.06 1.66
CA VAL A 56 3.30 -5.11 0.74
C VAL A 56 4.55 -5.85 0.27
N ILE A 57 4.58 -7.17 0.44
CA ILE A 57 5.70 -8.04 0.05
C ILE A 57 5.31 -8.76 -1.24
N TYR A 58 6.23 -8.82 -2.19
CA TYR A 58 6.06 -9.53 -3.45
C TYR A 58 7.36 -10.21 -3.86
N GLN A 59 7.26 -11.19 -4.76
CA GLN A 59 8.40 -11.92 -5.29
C GLN A 59 8.73 -11.40 -6.68
N LYS A 60 9.83 -10.66 -6.77
CA LYS A 60 10.28 -10.02 -8.00
C LYS A 60 10.92 -11.03 -8.94
N ARG A 61 10.42 -11.11 -10.17
CA ARG A 61 11.03 -11.96 -11.21
C ARG A 61 12.03 -11.17 -12.04
N VAL A 62 13.15 -11.78 -12.38
CA VAL A 62 14.16 -11.14 -13.22
C VAL A 62 13.66 -11.12 -14.66
N THR A 63 13.59 -9.92 -15.23
CA THR A 63 13.09 -9.68 -16.59
C THR A 63 14.19 -9.65 -17.65
N LYS A 64 15.47 -9.58 -17.25
CA LYS A 64 16.62 -9.52 -18.15
C LYS A 64 17.59 -10.66 -17.88
N PHE A 65 17.90 -11.42 -18.93
CA PHE A 65 18.95 -12.44 -18.91
C PHE A 65 20.32 -11.76 -18.75
N ASP A 66 21.10 -12.17 -17.76
CA ASP A 66 22.47 -11.72 -17.56
C ASP A 66 23.42 -12.87 -17.95
N PRO A 67 24.19 -12.72 -19.05
CA PRO A 67 25.05 -13.78 -19.57
C PRO A 67 26.26 -14.07 -18.68
N PHE A 68 26.52 -13.27 -17.64
CA PHE A 68 27.61 -13.47 -16.69
C PHE A 68 27.18 -14.21 -15.42
N LEU A 69 25.90 -14.56 -15.29
CA LEU A 69 25.42 -15.34 -14.16
C LEU A 69 25.65 -16.85 -14.36
N SER A 70 26.11 -17.50 -13.30
CA SER A 70 26.16 -18.97 -13.25
C SER A 70 24.75 -19.55 -13.32
N GLU A 71 24.62 -20.77 -13.85
CA GLU A 71 23.33 -21.49 -13.96
C GLU A 71 22.62 -21.62 -12.59
N LYS A 72 23.40 -21.74 -11.51
CA LYS A 72 22.94 -21.79 -10.12
C LYS A 72 22.38 -20.44 -9.64
N ASP A 73 23.01 -19.34 -10.01
CA ASP A 73 22.56 -18.00 -9.62
C ASP A 73 21.42 -17.50 -10.50
N ALA A 74 21.40 -17.87 -11.77
CA ALA A 74 20.26 -17.69 -12.67
C ALA A 74 19.03 -18.43 -12.14
N ASN A 75 19.17 -19.68 -11.66
CA ASN A 75 18.09 -20.42 -11.02
C ASN A 75 17.61 -19.75 -9.72
N LYS A 76 18.50 -19.25 -8.85
CA LYS A 76 18.08 -18.48 -7.67
C LYS A 76 17.29 -17.21 -8.03
N LEU A 77 17.61 -16.59 -9.16
CA LEU A 77 16.89 -15.43 -9.68
C LEU A 77 15.58 -15.80 -10.40
N MET A 78 15.48 -16.99 -10.98
CA MET A 78 14.24 -17.56 -11.53
C MET A 78 13.18 -17.76 -10.44
N TYR A 79 13.61 -18.18 -9.24
CA TYR A 79 12.72 -18.26 -8.08
C TYR A 79 12.29 -16.89 -7.57
N GLY A 80 12.93 -15.79 -8.00
CA GLY A 80 12.57 -14.44 -7.61
C GLY A 80 13.02 -14.04 -6.21
N LYS A 81 13.39 -12.76 -6.04
CA LYS A 81 13.79 -12.20 -4.75
C LYS A 81 12.58 -11.51 -4.11
N TYR A 82 12.38 -11.70 -2.80
CA TYR A 82 11.40 -10.92 -2.07
C TYR A 82 11.77 -9.44 -2.12
N ALA A 83 10.76 -8.63 -2.44
CA ALA A 83 10.83 -7.19 -2.51
C ALA A 83 9.62 -6.61 -1.77
N GLU A 84 9.72 -5.32 -1.43
CA GLU A 84 8.75 -4.63 -0.59
C GLU A 84 8.30 -3.33 -1.29
N VAL A 85 6.99 -3.06 -1.28
CA VAL A 85 6.41 -1.74 -1.55
C VAL A 85 5.78 -1.24 -0.27
N ARG A 86 5.90 0.06 0.00
CA ARG A 86 5.30 0.70 1.17
C ARG A 86 4.14 1.58 0.74
N VAL A 87 3.04 1.44 1.46
CA VAL A 87 1.82 2.20 1.28
C VAL A 87 1.55 2.97 2.56
N ASN A 88 1.23 4.26 2.44
CA ASN A 88 1.01 5.12 3.59
C ASN A 88 -0.46 5.51 3.70
N TYR A 89 -0.97 5.43 4.93
CA TYR A 89 -2.30 5.86 5.32
C TYR A 89 -2.20 6.89 6.44
N ASP A 90 -3.17 7.81 6.48
CA ASP A 90 -3.23 8.79 7.56
C ASP A 90 -3.63 8.10 8.87
N LYS A 91 -2.91 8.40 9.96
CA LYS A 91 -3.15 7.74 11.25
C LYS A 91 -4.57 7.97 11.79
N GLU A 92 -5.19 9.08 11.40
CA GLU A 92 -6.51 9.52 11.89
C GLU A 92 -7.64 8.58 11.45
N LEU A 93 -7.38 7.71 10.49
CA LEU A 93 -8.32 6.73 9.96
C LEU A 93 -8.42 5.48 10.85
N PHE A 94 -7.54 5.35 11.86
CA PHE A 94 -7.43 4.17 12.68
C PHE A 94 -7.80 4.46 14.13
N ASN A 95 -8.24 3.43 14.85
CA ASN A 95 -8.52 3.52 16.27
C ASN A 95 -7.25 3.83 17.07
N GLN A 96 -7.44 4.55 18.18
CA GLN A 96 -6.35 4.95 19.08
C GLN A 96 -5.59 3.73 19.64
N ASP A 97 -6.30 2.60 19.85
CA ASP A 97 -5.71 1.35 20.31
C ASP A 97 -4.64 0.81 19.36
N LEU A 98 -4.92 0.73 18.04
CA LEU A 98 -3.93 0.32 17.05
C LEU A 98 -2.74 1.28 17.04
N ILE A 99 -3.00 2.58 17.08
CA ILE A 99 -1.94 3.59 17.10
C ILE A 99 -1.02 3.39 18.30
N ASP A 100 -1.57 3.12 19.48
CA ASP A 100 -0.79 2.92 20.70
C ASP A 100 -0.02 1.60 20.68
N GLU A 101 -0.59 0.53 20.10
CA GLU A 101 0.14 -0.71 19.84
C GLU A 101 1.35 -0.48 18.92
N LEU A 102 1.17 0.30 17.85
CA LEU A 102 2.25 0.62 16.90
C LEU A 102 3.30 1.56 17.50
N LYS A 103 2.92 2.47 18.42
CA LYS A 103 3.88 3.31 19.15
C LYS A 103 4.77 2.48 20.08
N GLY A 104 4.21 1.44 20.69
CA GLY A 104 4.92 0.51 21.57
C GLY A 104 5.93 -0.39 20.84
N ARG A 105 5.96 -0.34 19.50
CA ARG A 105 6.85 -1.14 18.69
C ARG A 105 8.31 -0.68 18.81
N GLY A 106 9.12 -1.49 19.49
CA GLY A 106 10.57 -1.28 19.55
C GLY A 106 11.29 -1.49 18.20
N PRO A 107 12.52 -0.96 18.04
CA PRO A 107 13.28 -1.00 16.78
C PRO A 107 13.67 -2.43 16.34
N ILE A 108 13.77 -3.36 17.29
CA ILE A 108 14.07 -4.77 17.04
C ILE A 108 12.86 -5.57 17.50
N THR A 109 11.84 -5.62 16.64
CA THR A 109 10.57 -6.27 17.01
C THR A 109 10.67 -7.78 16.85
N ILE A 110 10.70 -8.52 17.96
CA ILE A 110 10.73 -9.99 17.98
C ILE A 110 9.36 -10.57 17.58
N PHE A 111 8.28 -9.84 17.83
CA PHE A 111 6.90 -10.26 17.58
C PHE A 111 6.39 -9.91 16.17
N LYS A 112 7.17 -10.17 15.12
CA LYS A 112 6.74 -9.93 13.72
C LYS A 112 5.39 -10.58 13.39
N SER A 113 5.09 -11.71 14.02
CA SER A 113 3.81 -12.41 13.87
C SER A 113 2.62 -11.60 14.39
N LYS A 114 2.77 -10.80 15.45
CA LYS A 114 1.71 -9.94 15.98
C LYS A 114 1.31 -8.88 14.94
N TYR A 115 2.29 -8.17 14.39
CA TYR A 115 2.03 -7.12 13.40
C TYR A 115 1.52 -7.68 12.08
N LYS A 116 1.96 -8.87 11.67
CA LYS A 116 1.38 -9.57 10.52
C LYS A 116 -0.11 -9.93 10.74
N LYS A 117 -0.51 -10.28 11.97
CA LYS A 117 -1.92 -10.50 12.30
C LYS A 117 -2.72 -9.19 12.21
N LEU A 118 -2.23 -8.11 12.82
CA LEU A 118 -2.86 -6.79 12.74
C LEU A 118 -3.06 -6.35 11.29
N VAL A 119 -2.06 -6.53 10.44
CA VAL A 119 -2.19 -6.25 9.01
C VAL A 119 -3.39 -6.96 8.38
N ASN A 120 -3.55 -8.26 8.63
CA ASN A 120 -4.65 -9.04 8.07
C ASN A 120 -6.02 -8.73 8.72
N GLU A 121 -6.04 -8.13 9.91
CA GLU A 121 -7.25 -7.67 10.58
C GLU A 121 -7.77 -6.35 10.00
N TYR A 122 -6.87 -5.42 9.68
CA TYR A 122 -7.25 -4.06 9.25
C TYR A 122 -7.19 -3.83 7.73
N PHE A 123 -6.58 -4.74 6.95
CA PHE A 123 -6.40 -4.54 5.51
C PHE A 123 -6.78 -5.77 4.67
N THR A 124 -7.18 -5.53 3.42
CA THR A 124 -7.19 -6.52 2.35
C THR A 124 -6.30 -6.08 1.19
N ILE A 125 -5.89 -7.06 0.37
CA ILE A 125 -5.23 -6.81 -0.89
C ILE A 125 -5.91 -7.63 -1.98
N ASP A 126 -6.37 -6.94 -3.01
CA ASP A 126 -7.16 -7.54 -4.09
C ASP A 126 -6.52 -7.18 -5.44
N GLU A 127 -6.42 -8.15 -6.36
CA GLU A 127 -5.93 -7.89 -7.71
C GLU A 127 -7.02 -7.21 -8.53
N VAL A 128 -6.69 -6.07 -9.15
CA VAL A 128 -7.63 -5.31 -9.98
C VAL A 128 -7.61 -5.90 -11.39
N THR A 129 -8.56 -6.78 -11.69
CA THR A 129 -8.60 -7.51 -12.97
C THR A 129 -9.33 -6.78 -14.09
N ASP A 130 -10.38 -6.02 -13.78
CA ASP A 130 -11.42 -5.76 -14.79
C ASP A 130 -11.42 -4.34 -15.38
N GLN A 131 -10.72 -3.36 -14.78
CA GLN A 131 -10.91 -1.95 -15.16
C GLN A 131 -9.65 -1.08 -15.29
N VAL A 132 -8.44 -1.59 -14.93
CA VAL A 132 -7.22 -0.76 -14.85
C VAL A 132 -6.01 -1.44 -15.54
N ASN A 133 -6.21 -2.20 -16.61
CA ASN A 133 -5.10 -2.65 -17.47
C ASN A 133 -4.61 -1.50 -18.39
N ILE A 134 -4.18 -0.40 -17.76
CA ILE A 134 -3.63 0.79 -18.44
C ILE A 134 -2.29 0.43 -19.11
N ASP A 135 -1.53 -0.50 -18.50
CA ASP A 135 -0.21 -0.93 -18.95
C ASP A 135 -0.14 -2.47 -19.04
N PRO A 136 0.10 -3.06 -20.24
CA PRO A 136 0.09 -4.51 -20.43
C PRO A 136 1.22 -5.25 -19.70
N ASP A 137 2.26 -4.53 -19.26
CA ASP A 137 3.41 -5.09 -18.55
C ASP A 137 3.26 -5.00 -17.02
N LYS A 138 2.15 -4.45 -16.53
CA LYS A 138 1.89 -4.28 -15.10
C LYS A 138 0.66 -5.05 -14.62
N LYS A 139 0.66 -5.33 -13.31
CA LYS A 139 -0.50 -5.78 -12.54
C LYS A 139 -0.77 -4.77 -11.44
N TYR A 140 -2.04 -4.50 -11.19
CA TYR A 140 -2.46 -3.54 -10.20
C TYR A 140 -3.14 -4.26 -9.05
N PHE A 141 -2.75 -3.90 -7.83
CA PHE A 141 -3.31 -4.42 -6.60
C PHE A 141 -3.89 -3.27 -5.80
N GLU A 142 -5.13 -3.41 -5.38
CA GLU A 142 -5.79 -2.46 -4.50
C GLU A 142 -5.61 -2.90 -3.06
N VAL A 143 -5.11 -1.99 -2.24
CA VAL A 143 -4.94 -2.19 -0.80
C VAL A 143 -6.02 -1.39 -0.09
N ASN A 144 -6.96 -2.13 0.50
CA ASN A 144 -8.17 -1.60 1.10
C ASN A 144 -8.08 -1.65 2.63
N LEU A 145 -8.71 -0.66 3.28
CA LEU A 145 -9.03 -0.71 4.70
C LEU A 145 -10.28 -1.58 4.89
N LYS A 146 -10.30 -2.39 5.94
CA LYS A 146 -11.46 -3.18 6.35
C LYS A 146 -12.41 -2.41 7.26
#